data_AF-A0A2V3JGL5-F1
#
_entry.id   AF-A0A2V3JGL5-F1
#
_cell.length_a   1.000
_cell.length_b   1.000
_cell.length_c   1.000
_cell.angle_alpha   90.00
_cell.angle_beta   90.00
_cell.angle_gamma   90.00
#
_symmetry.space_group_name_H-M   'P 1'
#
loop_
_entity.id
_entity.type
_entity.pdbx_description
1 polymer ?
#
loop_
_entity_poly.entity_id
_entity_poly.type
_entity_poly.pdbx_seq_one_letter_code
_entity_poly.pdbx_strand_id
1 'polypeptide(L)'
;MAVSREEGSGTRGYFESAVMKSTGKEITDHAIIQDSNGKIRTTVAGDKRSIGFLSLGYASSDVKTLTLDGVAPSTENVRSGEYAILTDTSNDHERRAGRG
;
A
#
# COMPACT_ATOMS: atom_id res chain seq x y z
N MET A 1 -2.70 -9.03 13.22
CA MET A 1 -1.92 -9.82 12.24
C MET A 1 -1.58 -8.93 11.05
N ALA A 2 -0.32 -8.91 10.60
CA ALA A 2 0.06 -8.16 9.41
C ALA A 2 -0.26 -8.97 8.15
N VAL A 3 -0.75 -8.31 7.11
CA VAL A 3 -1.01 -8.89 5.79
C VAL A 3 -0.25 -8.06 4.76
N SER A 4 0.62 -8.72 3.99
CA SER A 4 1.51 -8.09 3.02
C SER A 4 1.27 -8.64 1.63
N ARG A 5 1.64 -7.86 0.62
CA ARG A 5 1.75 -8.35 -0.75
C ARG A 5 3.00 -9.22 -0.90
N GLU A 6 2.98 -10.12 -1.88
CA GLU A 6 4.15 -10.91 -2.27
C GLU A 6 5.33 -10.05 -2.72
N GLU A 7 6.53 -10.61 -2.64
CA GLU A 7 7.73 -10.02 -3.24
C GLU A 7 7.54 -9.82 -4.76
N GLY A 8 8.14 -8.76 -5.31
CA GLY A 8 7.94 -8.39 -6.72
C GLY A 8 6.62 -7.64 -7.00
N SER A 9 5.69 -7.56 -6.03
CA SER A 9 4.53 -6.67 -6.14
C SER A 9 4.95 -5.21 -6.17
N GLY A 10 4.53 -4.47 -7.20
CA GLY A 10 4.76 -3.02 -7.26
C GLY A 10 4.13 -2.27 -6.08
N THR A 11 2.99 -2.74 -5.57
CA THR A 11 2.35 -2.18 -4.37
C THR A 11 3.22 -2.38 -3.12
N ARG A 12 3.87 -3.54 -2.99
CA ARG A 12 4.82 -3.80 -1.90
C ARG A 12 6.04 -2.91 -2.01
N GLY A 13 6.70 -2.91 -3.17
CA GLY A 13 7.91 -2.13 -3.36
C GLY A 13 7.68 -0.62 -3.14
N TYR A 14 6.52 -0.11 -3.55
CA TYR A 14 6.14 1.27 -3.25
C TYR A 14 5.90 1.48 -1.75
N PHE A 15 5.15 0.62 -1.07
CA PHE A 15 4.92 0.74 0.37
C PHE A 15 6.23 0.68 1.18
N GLU A 16 7.14 -0.23 0.82
CA GLU A 16 8.45 -0.35 1.44
C GLU A 16 9.29 0.92 1.25
N SER A 17 9.37 1.44 0.03
CA SER A 17 10.19 2.62 -0.28
C SER A 17 9.61 3.94 0.22
N ALA A 18 8.29 4.11 0.17
CA ALA A 18 7.60 5.35 0.52
C ALA A 18 7.22 5.43 2.00
N VAL A 19 6.88 4.30 2.63
CA VAL A 19 6.43 4.27 4.03
C VAL A 19 7.50 3.69 4.93
N MET A 20 7.86 2.42 4.72
CA MET A 20 8.69 1.67 5.67
C MET A 20 10.11 2.21 5.77
N LYS A 21 10.71 2.65 4.66
CA LYS A 21 12.08 3.16 4.61
C LYS A 21 12.34 4.28 5.63
N SER A 22 11.38 5.18 5.81
CA SER A 22 11.48 6.29 6.78
C SER A 22 11.51 5.80 8.24
N THR A 23 10.96 4.62 8.51
CA THR A 23 10.87 4.03 9.85
C THR A 23 12.11 3.24 10.24
N GLY A 24 12.98 2.90 9.28
CA GLY A 24 14.11 1.99 9.49
C GLY A 24 13.71 0.54 9.81
N LYS A 25 12.44 0.16 9.57
CA LYS A 25 11.89 -1.18 9.83
C LYS A 25 11.51 -1.87 8.53
N GLU A 26 11.46 -3.19 8.59
CA GLU A 26 11.00 -4.05 7.49
C GLU A 26 9.60 -4.59 7.77
N ILE A 27 8.95 -5.10 6.72
CA ILE A 27 7.72 -5.88 6.87
C ILE A 27 8.10 -7.18 7.57
N THR A 28 7.40 -7.52 8.65
CA THR A 28 7.68 -8.75 9.42
C THR A 28 7.54 -10.02 8.57
N ASP A 29 8.46 -10.96 8.76
CA ASP A 29 8.42 -12.31 8.15
C ASP A 29 7.20 -13.14 8.62
N HIS A 30 6.50 -12.70 9.67
CA HIS A 30 5.27 -13.30 10.14
C HIS A 30 4.01 -12.77 9.43
N ALA A 31 4.16 -11.89 8.44
CA ALA A 31 3.03 -11.38 7.69
C ALA A 31 2.38 -12.49 6.84
N ILE A 32 1.05 -12.51 6.78
CA ILE A 32 0.35 -13.32 5.79
C ILE A 32 0.62 -12.70 4.41
N ILE A 33 1.15 -13.49 3.50
CA ILE A 33 1.44 -13.04 2.13
C ILE A 33 0.25 -13.30 1.22
N GLN A 34 -0.14 -12.29 0.44
CA GLN A 34 -1.18 -12.38 -0.59
C GLN A 34 -0.70 -11.85 -1.94
N ASP A 35 -1.08 -12.50 -3.02
CA ASP A 35 -0.67 -12.15 -4.39
C ASP A 35 -1.41 -10.93 -4.98
N SER A 36 -2.55 -10.56 -4.41
CA SER A 36 -3.44 -9.54 -5.00
C SER A 36 -4.08 -8.61 -3.96
N ASN A 37 -4.36 -7.38 -4.39
CA ASN A 37 -5.07 -6.39 -3.56
C ASN A 37 -6.45 -6.91 -3.10
N GLY A 38 -7.15 -7.66 -3.96
CA GLY A 38 -8.43 -8.27 -3.61
C GLY A 38 -8.30 -9.27 -2.46
N LYS A 39 -7.26 -10.13 -2.46
CA LYS A 39 -7.02 -11.06 -1.36
C LYS A 39 -6.56 -10.37 -0.08
N ILE A 40 -5.79 -9.27 -0.16
CA ILE A 40 -5.52 -8.43 1.01
C ILE A 40 -6.85 -7.95 1.62
N ARG A 41 -7.73 -7.33 0.80
CA ARG A 41 -9.02 -6.83 1.28
C ARG A 41 -9.86 -7.93 1.93
N THR A 42 -10.01 -9.07 1.27
CA THR A 42 -10.78 -10.21 1.81
C THR A 42 -10.20 -10.72 3.13
N THR A 43 -8.88 -10.83 3.23
CA THR A 43 -8.21 -11.25 4.48
C THR A 43 -8.46 -10.25 5.59
N VAL A 44 -8.34 -8.95 5.28
CA VAL A 44 -8.53 -7.88 6.27
C VAL A 44 -9.98 -7.77 6.74
N ALA A 45 -10.93 -7.86 5.82
CA ALA A 45 -12.36 -7.88 6.12
C ALA A 45 -12.75 -9.09 7.00
N GLY A 46 -12.07 -10.23 6.82
CA GLY A 46 -12.31 -11.47 7.58
C GLY A 46 -11.74 -11.47 9.00
N ASP A 47 -10.74 -10.63 9.30
CA ASP A 47 -10.14 -10.53 10.64
C ASP A 47 -10.00 -9.08 11.10
N LYS A 48 -10.87 -8.67 12.02
CA LYS A 48 -10.87 -7.31 12.62
C LYS A 48 -9.58 -6.95 13.37
N ARG A 49 -8.71 -7.92 13.68
CA ARG A 49 -7.40 -7.73 14.33
C ARG A 49 -6.26 -7.68 13.32
N SER A 50 -6.55 -7.73 12.04
CA SER A 50 -5.55 -7.67 10.98
C SER A 50 -5.35 -6.24 10.45
N ILE A 51 -4.20 -6.02 9.82
CA ILE A 51 -3.85 -4.79 9.13
C ILE A 51 -3.05 -5.15 7.87
N GLY A 52 -3.31 -4.45 6.78
CA GLY A 52 -2.60 -4.65 5.52
C GLY A 52 -2.65 -3.40 4.65
N PHE A 53 -1.92 -3.45 3.53
CA PHE A 53 -1.85 -2.36 2.56
C PHE A 53 -2.30 -2.85 1.18
N LEU A 54 -3.05 -2.01 0.46
CA LEU A 54 -3.57 -2.28 -0.88
C LEU A 54 -3.73 -0.98 -1.67
N SER A 55 -3.81 -1.08 -2.99
CA SER A 55 -4.10 0.07 -3.85
C SER A 55 -5.51 0.62 -3.59
N LEU A 56 -5.65 1.95 -3.49
CA LEU A 56 -6.90 2.63 -3.08
C LEU A 56 -8.14 2.18 -3.87
N GLY A 57 -8.03 1.94 -5.18
CA GLY A 57 -9.16 1.49 -6.01
C GLY A 57 -9.74 0.12 -5.63
N TYR A 58 -9.05 -0.65 -4.77
CA TYR A 58 -9.55 -1.91 -4.24
C TYR A 58 -10.22 -1.75 -2.87
N ALA A 59 -10.04 -0.63 -2.18
CA ALA A 59 -10.68 -0.38 -0.89
C ALA A 59 -12.21 -0.32 -1.06
N SER A 60 -12.93 -0.85 -0.07
CA SER A 60 -14.39 -0.84 -0.07
C SER A 60 -14.91 -0.70 1.37
N SER A 61 -16.23 -0.63 1.56
CA SER A 61 -16.86 -0.48 2.87
C SER A 61 -16.67 -1.68 3.81
N ASP A 62 -16.17 -2.82 3.29
CA ASP A 62 -15.83 -4.01 4.07
C ASP A 62 -14.54 -3.87 4.90
N VAL A 63 -13.75 -2.83 4.65
CA VAL A 63 -12.50 -2.54 5.38
C VAL A 63 -12.46 -1.10 5.87
N LYS A 64 -11.83 -0.87 7.01
CA LYS A 64 -11.60 0.48 7.53
C LYS A 64 -10.27 1.03 7.01
N THR A 65 -10.33 2.11 6.26
CA THR A 65 -9.13 2.84 5.83
C THR A 65 -8.58 3.74 6.93
N LEU A 66 -7.27 3.99 6.91
CA LEU A 66 -6.60 4.89 7.85
C LEU A 66 -6.39 6.26 7.21
N THR A 67 -6.53 7.31 8.01
CA THR A 67 -6.14 8.67 7.64
C THR A 67 -4.65 8.87 7.87
N LEU A 68 -4.01 9.70 7.06
CA LEU A 68 -2.65 10.20 7.28
C LEU A 68 -2.74 11.67 7.66
N ASP A 69 -2.27 12.03 8.84
CA ASP A 69 -2.31 13.40 9.37
C ASP A 69 -3.71 14.05 9.27
N GLY A 70 -4.76 13.25 9.49
CA GLY A 70 -6.16 13.67 9.39
C GLY A 70 -6.75 13.66 7.97
N VAL A 71 -5.94 13.43 6.94
CA VAL A 71 -6.39 13.34 5.54
C VAL A 71 -6.83 11.92 5.22
N ALA A 72 -8.06 11.78 4.73
CA ALA A 72 -8.61 10.49 4.30
C ALA A 72 -8.05 10.07 2.93
N PRO A 73 -7.92 8.76 2.65
CA PRO A 73 -7.54 8.28 1.33
C PRO A 73 -8.72 8.40 0.37
N SER A 74 -8.69 9.42 -0.49
CA SER A 74 -9.66 9.63 -1.56
C SER A 74 -8.95 9.93 -2.87
N THR A 75 -9.61 9.70 -4.01
CA THR A 75 -9.05 10.07 -5.33
C THR A 75 -8.72 11.55 -5.41
N GLU A 76 -9.53 12.41 -4.78
CA GLU A 76 -9.31 13.84 -4.68
C GLU A 76 -8.04 14.16 -3.89
N ASN A 77 -7.91 13.65 -2.66
CA ASN A 77 -6.77 13.93 -1.77
C ASN A 77 -5.45 13.35 -2.33
N VAL A 78 -5.53 12.23 -3.05
CA VAL A 78 -4.38 11.65 -3.74
C VAL A 78 -3.94 12.53 -4.91
N ARG A 79 -4.88 13.11 -5.66
CA ARG A 79 -4.57 14.00 -6.80
C ARG A 79 -4.11 15.38 -6.35
N SER A 80 -4.63 15.89 -5.23
CA SER A 80 -4.17 17.16 -4.63
C SER A 80 -2.80 17.02 -3.97
N GLY A 81 -2.38 15.78 -3.65
CA GLY A 81 -1.13 15.49 -2.93
C GLY A 81 -1.27 15.54 -1.40
N GLU A 82 -2.46 15.86 -0.87
CA GLU A 82 -2.73 15.89 0.57
C GLU A 82 -2.67 14.48 1.19
N TYR A 83 -3.03 13.44 0.44
CA TYR A 83 -2.77 12.06 0.82
C TYR A 83 -1.47 11.58 0.17
N ALA A 84 -0.35 11.80 0.85
CA ALA A 84 1.02 11.66 0.32
C ALA A 84 1.51 10.21 0.11
N ILE A 85 0.65 9.31 -0.38
CA ILE A 85 0.98 7.93 -0.76
C ILE A 85 0.37 7.66 -2.14
N LEU A 86 1.15 7.96 -3.20
CA LEU A 86 0.80 7.75 -4.60
C LEU A 86 1.93 7.05 -5.34
N THR A 87 1.67 5.86 -5.88
CA THR A 87 2.54 5.25 -6.87
C THR A 87 2.41 6.02 -8.19
N ASP A 88 3.40 6.85 -8.50
CA ASP A 88 3.50 7.50 -9.80
C ASP A 88 3.87 6.46 -10.86
N THR A 89 2.87 5.99 -11.61
CA THR A 89 3.09 5.04 -12.72
C THR A 89 3.64 5.74 -13.98
N SER A 90 3.59 7.07 -14.05
CA SER A 90 4.14 7.87 -15.16
C SER A 90 5.66 8.04 -15.08
N ASN A 91 6.21 8.08 -13.87
CA ASN A 91 7.64 8.34 -13.65
C ASN A 91 8.49 7.07 -13.46
N ASP A 92 7.85 5.90 -13.43
CA ASP A 92 8.53 4.60 -13.31
C ASP A 92 9.24 4.19 -14.63
N HIS A 93 8.81 4.75 -15.77
CA HIS A 93 9.52 4.62 -17.05
C HIS A 93 10.87 5.37 -17.05
N GLU A 94 10.95 6.58 -16.48
CA GLU A 94 12.20 7.36 -16.44
C GLU A 94 13.20 6.79 -15.40
N ARG A 95 12.71 6.30 -14.26
CA ARG A 95 13.56 5.67 -13.23
C ARG A 95 14.17 4.33 -13.65
N ARG A 96 13.55 3.62 -14.60
CA ARG A 96 14.11 2.40 -15.20
C ARG A 96 15.05 2.68 -16.37
N ALA A 97 14.89 3.80 -17.08
CA ALA A 97 15.74 4.17 -18.20
C ALA A 97 17.13 4.73 -17.79
N GLY A 98 17.28 5.22 -16.55
CA GLY A 98 18.56 5.76 -16.02
C GLY A 98 19.51 4.72 -15.39
N ARG A 99 19.27 3.43 -15.57
CA ARG A 99 20.16 2.33 -15.11
C ARG A 99 20.59 1.43 -16.27
N GLY A 100 20.95 2.04 -17.39
CA GLY A 100 21.59 1.40 -18.54
C GLY A 100 22.97 2.00 -18.79
#